data_AF-A0A151IJG9-F1
#
_entry.id   AF-A0A151IJG9-F1
#
_cell.length_a   1.000
_cell.length_b   1.000
_cell.length_c   1.000
_cell.angle_alpha   90.00
_cell.angle_beta   90.00
_cell.angle_gamma   90.00
#
_symmetry.space_group_name_H-M   'P 1'
#
loop_
_entity.id
_entity.type
_entity.pdbx_description
1 polymer ?
#
loop_
_entity_poly.entity_id
_entity_poly.type
_entity_poly.pdbx_seq_one_letter_code
_entity_poly.pdbx_strand_id
1 'polypeptide(L)'
;MKFVRQSQTIKVTNVDDKVQTEKEMRKHGNMLPISIRGVICGPSNCGKTNVLISLLESPHGVRFENVYVYSKSLQQPKYRYLENLLEPIEEIGYFTFSNNSDVVPSNEALPNQETR
;
A
#
# COMPACT_ATOMS: atom_id res chain seq x y z
N MET A 1 -42.60 16.56 -33.84
CA MET A 1 -42.86 15.33 -33.05
C MET A 1 -43.49 15.73 -31.73
N LYS A 2 -44.58 15.09 -31.31
CA LYS A 2 -45.26 15.40 -30.03
C LYS A 2 -44.81 14.36 -29.00
N PHE A 3 -44.07 14.78 -27.98
CA PHE A 3 -43.65 13.90 -26.89
C PHE A 3 -44.84 13.62 -25.98
N VAL A 4 -45.20 12.34 -25.84
CA VAL A 4 -46.30 11.88 -24.98
C VAL A 4 -45.69 11.05 -23.85
N ARG A 5 -45.96 11.44 -22.60
CA ARG A 5 -45.46 10.74 -21.41
C ARG A 5 -46.24 9.43 -21.24
N GLN A 6 -45.54 8.30 -21.24
CA GLN A 6 -46.15 6.99 -21.03
C GLN A 6 -46.55 6.79 -19.56
N SER A 7 -47.65 6.08 -19.33
CA SER A 7 -48.17 5.74 -18.00
C SER A 7 -47.33 4.68 -17.28
N GLN A 8 -46.61 3.86 -18.04
CA GLN A 8 -45.68 2.87 -17.54
C GLN A 8 -44.26 3.33 -17.86
N THR A 9 -43.38 3.28 -16.86
CA THR A 9 -41.98 3.66 -17.01
C THR A 9 -41.10 2.49 -16.59
N ILE A 10 -40.16 2.10 -17.44
CA ILE A 10 -39.11 1.17 -17.07
C ILE A 10 -38.03 1.97 -16.37
N LYS A 11 -37.59 1.53 -15.19
CA LYS A 11 -36.42 2.11 -14.53
C LYS A 11 -35.17 1.70 -15.31
N VAL A 12 -34.65 2.61 -16.11
CA VAL A 12 -33.35 2.45 -16.77
C VAL A 12 -32.29 2.71 -15.71
N THR A 13 -31.70 1.65 -15.17
CA THR A 13 -30.48 1.77 -14.36
C THR A 13 -29.30 1.96 -15.30
N ASN A 14 -28.38 2.86 -14.98
CA ASN A 14 -27.13 2.93 -15.73
C ASN A 14 -26.42 1.57 -15.60
N VAL A 15 -26.17 0.93 -16.74
CA VAL A 15 -25.54 -0.38 -16.79
C VAL A 15 -24.05 -0.24 -16.44
N ASP A 16 -23.46 0.94 -16.64
CA ASP A 16 -22.09 1.26 -16.20
C ASP A 16 -21.90 1.00 -14.70
N ASP A 17 -22.91 1.31 -13.87
CA ASP A 17 -22.88 1.07 -12.41
C ASP A 17 -22.83 -0.44 -12.05
N LYS A 18 -23.28 -1.31 -12.96
CA LYS A 18 -23.25 -2.77 -12.81
C LYS A 18 -22.09 -3.43 -13.55
N VAL A 19 -21.56 -2.77 -14.59
CA VAL A 19 -20.48 -3.26 -15.47
C VAL A 19 -19.12 -2.69 -15.09
N GLN A 20 -19.04 -1.76 -14.12
CA GLN A 20 -17.85 -1.54 -13.29
C GLN A 20 -17.60 -2.77 -12.38
N THR A 21 -17.40 -3.92 -13.03
CA THR A 21 -16.81 -5.16 -12.50
C THR A 21 -15.35 -4.93 -12.14
N GLU A 22 -14.74 -3.88 -12.68
CA GLU A 22 -13.50 -3.31 -12.18
C GLU A 22 -13.87 -2.24 -11.16
N LYS A 23 -14.22 -2.65 -9.93
CA LYS A 23 -13.77 -1.85 -8.78
C LYS A 23 -12.29 -1.63 -9.07
N GLU A 24 -11.87 -0.39 -9.37
CA GLU A 24 -10.45 -0.09 -9.49
C GLU A 24 -9.77 -0.85 -8.36
N MET A 25 -8.93 -1.83 -8.70
CA MET A 25 -8.30 -2.68 -7.70
C MET A 25 -7.43 -1.77 -6.87
N ARG A 26 -8.01 -1.19 -5.81
CA ARG A 26 -7.33 -0.23 -4.98
C ARG A 26 -6.19 -1.00 -4.34
N LYS A 27 -4.99 -0.69 -4.82
CA LYS A 27 -3.76 -1.28 -4.30
C LYS A 27 -3.50 -0.85 -2.88
N HIS A 28 -4.08 0.24 -2.38
CA HIS A 28 -3.93 0.67 -0.99
C HIS A 28 -5.30 0.87 -0.35
N GLY A 29 -5.34 1.13 0.96
CA GLY A 29 -6.56 1.58 1.61
C GLY A 29 -7.07 2.89 1.03
N ASN A 30 -8.33 3.23 1.29
CA ASN A 30 -8.99 4.42 0.75
C ASN A 30 -8.27 5.76 1.05
N MET A 31 -7.33 5.76 1.99
CA MET A 31 -6.52 6.92 2.36
C MET A 31 -5.45 7.26 1.32
N LEU A 32 -4.98 6.30 0.51
CA LEU A 32 -3.84 6.46 -0.38
C LEU A 32 -4.23 6.24 -1.86
N PRO A 33 -3.55 6.91 -2.81
CA PRO A 33 -3.74 6.66 -4.24
C PRO A 33 -3.29 5.23 -4.62
N ILE A 34 -3.61 4.80 -5.83
CA ILE A 34 -3.27 3.45 -6.33
C ILE A 34 -1.75 3.19 -6.31
N SER A 35 -0.95 4.21 -6.55
CA SER A 35 0.51 4.16 -6.42
C SER A 35 0.99 5.40 -5.70
N ILE A 36 1.87 5.22 -4.71
CA ILE A 36 2.45 6.32 -3.95
C ILE A 36 3.96 6.16 -3.82
N ARG A 37 4.67 7.27 -4.01
CA ARG A 37 6.05 7.44 -3.57
C ARG A 37 6.06 8.62 -2.59
N GLY A 38 6.40 8.35 -1.34
CA GLY A 38 6.39 9.35 -0.29
C GLY A 38 7.67 9.32 0.54
N VAL A 39 8.02 10.46 1.13
CA VAL A 39 9.12 10.59 2.09
C VAL A 39 8.55 11.16 3.38
N ILE A 40 8.76 10.47 4.50
CA ILE A 40 8.39 10.96 5.83
C ILE A 40 9.64 11.61 6.45
N CYS A 41 9.65 12.93 6.54
CA CYS A 41 10.77 13.70 7.10
C CYS A 41 10.34 14.48 8.36
N GLY A 42 11.30 14.79 9.22
CA GLY A 42 11.06 15.50 10.48
C GLY A 42 12.18 15.26 11.50
N PRO A 43 12.24 16.05 12.60
CA PRO A 43 13.29 15.97 13.61
C PRO A 43 13.32 14.60 14.31
N SER A 44 14.44 14.27 14.95
CA SER A 44 14.55 13.06 15.77
C SER A 44 13.42 12.99 16.81
N ASN A 45 12.90 11.79 17.04
CA ASN A 45 11.81 11.52 17.99
C ASN A 45 10.43 12.14 17.65
N CYS A 46 10.21 12.70 16.44
CA CYS A 46 8.89 13.23 16.04
C CYS A 46 7.86 12.17 15.60
N GLY A 47 8.14 10.88 15.83
CA GLY A 47 7.20 9.80 15.52
C GLY A 47 7.27 9.20 14.10
N LYS A 48 8.26 9.56 13.26
CA LYS A 48 8.38 9.02 11.88
C LYS A 48 8.25 7.50 11.79
N THR A 49 9.01 6.78 12.61
CA THR A 49 8.99 5.31 12.65
C THR A 49 7.62 4.77 13.08
N ASN A 50 6.94 5.45 14.02
CA ASN A 50 5.61 5.03 14.45
C ASN A 50 4.59 5.19 13.30
N VAL A 51 4.64 6.32 12.59
CA VAL A 51 3.77 6.54 11.42
C VAL A 51 4.00 5.48 10.36
N LEU A 52 5.27 5.15 10.07
CA LEU A 52 5.59 4.11 9.10
C LEU A 52 5.06 2.74 9.53
N ILE A 53 5.29 2.33 10.78
CA ILE A 53 4.80 1.06 11.31
C ILE A 53 3.26 1.00 11.26
N SER A 54 2.57 2.07 11.67
CA SER A 54 1.10 2.13 11.59
C SER A 54 0.57 2.07 10.15
N LEU A 55 1.32 2.59 9.17
CA LEU A 55 0.97 2.46 7.75
C LEU A 55 1.16 1.02 7.23
N LEU A 56 2.10 0.26 7.79
CA LEU A 56 2.35 -1.13 7.40
C LEU A 56 1.36 -2.10 8.07
N GLU A 57 0.96 -1.84 9.31
CA GLU A 57 0.00 -2.67 10.06
C GLU A 57 -1.46 -2.44 9.64
N SER A 58 -1.79 -1.22 9.22
CA SER A 58 -3.18 -0.85 8.99
C SER A 58 -3.74 -1.51 7.73
N PRO A 59 -4.94 -2.13 7.78
CA PRO A 59 -5.62 -2.62 6.57
C PRO A 59 -6.02 -1.47 5.62
N HIS A 60 -6.00 -0.22 6.10
CA HIS A 60 -6.22 0.98 5.29
C HIS A 60 -4.93 1.71 4.92
N GLY A 61 -3.78 1.14 5.26
CA GLY A 61 -2.47 1.70 5.02
C GLY A 61 -1.92 1.35 3.63
N VAL A 62 -0.60 1.23 3.57
CA VAL A 62 0.13 0.87 2.34
C VAL A 62 0.06 -0.64 2.17
N ARG A 63 -0.28 -1.12 0.96
CA ARG A 63 -0.02 -2.52 0.59
C ARG A 63 1.34 -2.62 -0.08
N PHE A 64 2.05 -3.67 0.26
CA PHE A 64 3.42 -3.91 -0.16
C PHE A 64 3.63 -5.41 -0.27
N GLU A 65 4.63 -5.79 -1.06
CA GLU A 65 5.09 -7.18 -1.14
C GLU A 65 6.51 -7.29 -0.63
N ASN A 66 7.34 -6.26 -0.86
CA ASN A 66 8.72 -6.23 -0.43
C ASN A 66 8.95 -5.04 0.50
N VAL A 67 9.53 -5.31 1.67
CA VAL A 67 9.92 -4.32 2.67
C VAL A 67 11.43 -4.34 2.83
N TYR A 68 12.07 -3.23 2.49
CA TYR A 68 13.51 -3.04 2.63
C TYR A 68 13.79 -2.10 3.81
N VAL A 69 14.48 -2.58 4.84
CA VAL A 69 14.81 -1.82 6.05
C VAL A 69 16.31 -1.59 6.13
N TYR A 70 16.74 -0.34 5.96
CA TYR A 70 18.09 0.08 6.27
C TYR A 70 18.15 0.79 7.63
N SER A 71 19.01 0.32 8.53
CA SER A 71 19.27 0.98 9.80
C SER A 71 20.62 0.57 10.37
N LYS A 72 21.41 1.52 10.87
CA LYS A 72 22.64 1.22 11.63
C LYS A 72 22.36 0.53 12.97
N SER A 73 21.11 0.50 13.42
CA SER A 73 20.70 -0.02 14.73
C SER A 73 19.46 -0.90 14.61
N LEU A 74 19.53 -1.95 13.79
CA LEU A 74 18.45 -2.94 13.62
C LEU A 74 18.07 -3.65 14.93
N GLN A 75 18.93 -3.61 15.95
CA GLN A 75 18.67 -4.21 17.26
C GLN A 75 17.67 -3.40 18.10
N GLN A 76 17.32 -2.18 17.69
CA GLN A 76 16.35 -1.39 18.44
C GLN A 76 14.98 -2.09 18.49
N PRO A 77 14.24 -1.98 19.60
CA PRO A 77 12.99 -2.71 19.81
C PRO A 77 11.96 -2.54 18.69
N LYS A 78 11.89 -1.37 18.06
CA LYS A 78 10.93 -1.09 16.97
C LYS A 78 11.22 -1.92 15.71
N TYR A 79 12.49 -2.14 15.39
CA TYR A 79 12.87 -2.94 14.22
C TYR A 79 12.74 -4.44 14.51
N ARG A 80 13.03 -4.86 15.75
CA ARG A 80 12.74 -6.25 16.20
C ARG A 80 11.25 -6.55 16.18
N TYR A 81 10.43 -5.59 16.60
CA TYR A 81 8.99 -5.71 16.48
C TYR A 81 8.55 -5.88 15.02
N LEU A 82 9.08 -5.05 14.11
CA LEU A 82 8.75 -5.14 12.69
C LEU A 82 9.20 -6.47 12.05
N GLU A 83 10.39 -6.94 12.39
CA GLU A 83 10.92 -8.24 11.98
C GLU A 83 9.99 -9.37 12.44
N ASN A 84 9.67 -9.43 13.73
CA ASN A 84 8.76 -10.44 14.28
C ASN A 84 7.35 -10.39 13.67
N LEU A 85 6.91 -9.22 13.21
CA LEU A 85 5.60 -9.03 12.58
C LEU A 85 5.58 -9.55 11.14
N LEU A 86 6.64 -9.30 10.36
CA LEU A 86 6.67 -9.55 8.92
C LEU A 86 7.35 -10.87 8.53
N GLU A 87 8.39 -11.29 9.26
CA GLU A 87 9.15 -12.52 8.97
C GLU A 87 8.28 -13.79 8.90
N PRO A 88 7.22 -13.97 9.72
CA PRO A 88 6.36 -15.15 9.63
C PRO A 88 5.46 -15.20 8.40
N ILE A 89 5.37 -14.12 7.60
CA ILE A 89 4.46 -14.01 6.46
C ILE A 89 5.24 -14.33 5.18
N GLU A 90 5.12 -15.56 4.69
CA GLU A 90 5.93 -16.07 3.56
C GLU A 90 5.75 -15.26 2.26
N GLU A 91 4.60 -14.60 2.07
CA GLU A 91 4.32 -13.78 0.90
C GLU A 91 5.00 -12.40 0.93
N ILE A 92 5.57 -11.99 2.07
CA ILE A 92 6.22 -10.69 2.24
C ILE A 92 7.75 -10.88 2.24
N GLY A 93 8.41 -10.29 1.24
CA GLY A 93 9.86 -10.19 1.22
C GLY A 93 10.35 -9.17 2.25
N TYR A 94 10.94 -9.62 3.37
CA TYR A 94 11.53 -8.75 4.38
C TYR A 94 13.06 -8.76 4.30
N PHE A 95 13.66 -7.62 3.91
CA PHE A 95 15.09 -7.48 3.69
C PHE A 95 15.69 -6.41 4.60
N THR A 96 16.73 -6.74 5.36
CA THR A 96 17.36 -5.80 6.29
C THR A 96 18.82 -5.54 5.95
N PHE A 97 19.26 -4.30 6.14
CA PHE A 97 20.62 -3.84 5.83
C PHE A 97 21.15 -2.98 6.99
N SER A 98 22.34 -3.31 7.47
CA SER A 98 23.03 -2.54 8.53
C SER A 98 24.07 -1.57 7.97
N ASN A 99 24.61 -1.85 6.77
CA ASN A 99 25.54 -0.99 6.05
C ASN A 99 24.92 -0.44 4.77
N ASN A 100 25.35 0.77 4.40
CA ASN A 100 24.84 1.46 3.22
C ASN A 100 25.33 0.81 1.91
N SER A 101 26.51 0.19 1.93
CA SER A 101 27.08 -0.54 0.77
C SER A 101 26.23 -1.73 0.35
N ASP A 102 25.47 -2.28 1.28
CA ASP A 102 24.74 -3.53 1.10
C ASP A 102 23.31 -3.25 0.61
N VAL A 103 22.86 -1.99 0.65
CA VAL A 103 21.52 -1.59 0.21
C VAL A 103 21.40 -1.78 -1.29
N VAL A 104 20.39 -2.57 -1.68
CA VAL A 104 20.11 -2.87 -3.08
C VAL A 104 19.82 -1.58 -3.87
N PRO A 105 20.48 -1.36 -5.02
CA PRO A 105 20.16 -0.27 -5.92
C PRO A 105 18.69 -0.28 -6.36
N SER A 106 18.10 0.89 -6.59
CA SER A 106 16.65 0.98 -6.89
C SER A 106 16.21 0.24 -8.16
N ASN A 107 17.12 0.01 -9.10
CA ASN A 107 16.87 -0.76 -10.34
C ASN A 107 16.98 -2.29 -10.13
N GLU A 108 17.56 -2.74 -9.03
CA GLU A 108 17.71 -4.15 -8.66
C GLU A 108 16.70 -4.58 -7.58
N ALA A 109 16.01 -3.61 -6.96
CA ALA A 109 14.93 -3.89 -6.03
C ALA A 109 13.81 -4.69 -6.72
N LEU A 110 13.25 -5.66 -6.00
CA LEU A 110 12.19 -6.50 -6.54
C LEU A 110 10.97 -5.62 -6.87
N PRO A 111 10.37 -5.78 -8.06
CA PRO A 111 9.14 -5.09 -8.39
C PRO A 111 8.05 -5.56 -7.42
N ASN A 112 7.17 -4.65 -7.01
CA ASN A 112 5.88 -5.08 -6.49
C ASN A 112 5.13 -5.71 -7.67
N GLN A 113 4.75 -6.99 -7.55
CA GLN A 113 3.91 -7.66 -8.49
C GLN A 113 2.61 -6.86 -8.56
N GLU A 114 2.37 -6.21 -9.70
CA GLU A 114 1.05 -5.69 -9.97
C GLU A 114 0.16 -6.91 -10.15
N THR A 115 -0.61 -7.25 -9.11
CA THR A 115 -1.62 -8.30 -9.19
C THR A 115 -2.51 -7.96 -10.39
N ARG A 116 -2.40 -8.78 -11.45
CA ARG A 116 -3.27 -8.74 -12.63
C ARG A 116 -4.71 -9.02 -12.24
#